data_AF-A0A2V7FPB9-F1
#
_entry.id   AF-A0A2V7FPB9-F1
#
_cell.length_a   1.000
_cell.length_b   1.000
_cell.length_c   1.000
_cell.angle_alpha   90.00
_cell.angle_beta   90.00
_cell.angle_gamma   90.00
#
_symmetry.space_group_name_H-M   'P 1'
#
loop_
_entity.id
_entity.type
_entity.pdbx_description
1 polymer ?
#
loop_
_entity_poly.entity_id
_entity_poly.type
_entity_poly.pdbx_seq_one_letter_code
_entity_poly.pdbx_strand_id
1 'polypeptide(L)' 'MPSEETRRVLKVFGVAVTNLEDAIDRHAPVPEIMKWDAEVADRTREVLSLVDRLRSRRIG' A
#
# COMPACT_ATOMS: atom_id res chain seq x y z
N MET A 1 16.42 -0.98 13.85
CA MET A 1 15.68 -1.85 12.90
C MET A 1 14.26 -1.35 12.75
N PRO A 2 13.64 -1.39 11.56
CA PRO A 2 12.21 -1.11 11.41
C PRO A 2 11.39 -2.10 12.26
N SER A 3 10.25 -1.65 12.79
CA SER A 3 9.34 -2.54 13.51
C SER A 3 8.75 -3.58 12.56
N GLU A 4 8.32 -4.72 13.11
CA GLU A 4 7.54 -5.72 12.36
C GLU A 4 6.29 -5.11 11.71
N GLU A 5 5.62 -4.19 12.41
CA GLU A 5 4.50 -3.42 11.86
C GLU A 5 4.90 -2.61 10.61
N THR A 6 6.04 -1.91 10.65
CA THR A 6 6.55 -1.13 9.52
C THR A 6 6.81 -2.05 8.32
N ARG A 7 7.47 -3.19 8.56
CA ARG A 7 7.75 -4.17 7.50
C ARG A 7 6.46 -4.72 6.90
N ARG A 8 5.48 -5.07 7.74
CA ARG A 8 4.19 -5.61 7.30
C ARG A 8 3.43 -4.62 6.41
N VAL A 9 3.28 -3.37 6.85
CA VAL A 9 2.55 -2.32 6.11
C VAL A 9 3.19 -2.09 4.74
N LEU A 10 4.52 -1.92 4.70
CA LEU A 10 5.22 -1.66 3.43
C LEU A 10 5.16 -2.87 2.48
N LYS A 11 5.22 -4.10 3.02
CA LYS A 11 5.10 -5.32 2.21
C LYS A 11 3.74 -5.41 1.52
N VAL A 12 2.65 -5.22 2.25
CA VAL A 12 1.30 -5.35 1.67
C VAL A 12 1.00 -4.22 0.69
N PHE A 13 1.51 -3.00 0.93
CA PHE A 13 1.43 -1.91 -0.03
C PHE A 13 2.16 -2.24 -1.33
N GLY A 14 3.39 -2.77 -1.24
CA GLY A 14 4.16 -3.20 -2.42
C GLY A 14 3.42 -4.27 -3.23
N VAL A 15 2.85 -5.28 -2.57
CA VAL A 15 2.06 -6.33 -3.23
C VAL A 15 0.83 -5.76 -3.94
N ALA A 16 0.11 -4.82 -3.32
CA ALA A 16 -1.05 -4.19 -3.93
C ALA A 16 -0.67 -3.43 -5.22
N VAL A 17 0.44 -2.69 -5.20
CA VAL A 17 0.95 -1.97 -6.37
C VAL A 17 1.35 -2.94 -7.48
N THR A 18 2.08 -4.02 -7.18
CA THR A 18 2.47 -5.01 -8.18
C THR A 18 1.28 -5.75 -8.78
N ASN A 19 0.22 -5.99 -8.00
CA ASN A 19 -1.00 -6.61 -8.53
C ASN A 19 -1.76 -5.69 -9.47
N LEU A 20 -1.82 -4.38 -9.16
CA LEU A 20 -2.41 -3.39 -10.04
C LEU A 20 -1.61 -3.27 -11.35
N GLU A 21 -0.29 -3.20 -11.25
CA GLU A 21 0.63 -3.18 -12.40
C GLU A 21 0.43 -4.42 -13.30
N ASP A 22 0.46 -5.63 -12.73
CA ASP A 22 0.23 -6.88 -13.46
C ASP A 22 -1.15 -6.89 -14.13
N ALA A 23 -2.21 -6.45 -13.44
CA ALA A 23 -3.55 -6.38 -14.00
C ALA A 23 -3.65 -5.41 -15.19
N ILE A 24 -2.93 -4.28 -15.14
CA ILE A 24 -2.85 -3.32 -16.25
C ILE A 24 -2.06 -3.93 -17.41
N ASP A 25 -0.88 -4.49 -17.15
CA ASP A 25 0.02 -5.03 -18.18
C ASP A 25 -0.62 -6.17 -18.97
N ARG A 26 -1.36 -7.05 -18.27
CA ARG A 26 -2.08 -8.15 -18.91
C ARG A 26 -3.45 -7.75 -19.49
N HIS A 27 -3.77 -6.46 -19.50
CA HIS A 27 -5.03 -5.91 -20.01
C HIS A 27 -6.26 -6.60 -19.38
N ALA A 28 -6.24 -6.76 -18.05
CA ALA A 28 -7.34 -7.40 -17.33
C ALA A 28 -8.67 -6.64 -17.49
N PRO A 29 -9.82 -7.29 -17.26
CA PRO A 29 -11.10 -6.61 -17.29
C PRO A 29 -11.15 -5.42 -16.31
N VAL A 30 -11.84 -4.34 -16.70
CA VAL A 30 -11.96 -3.12 -15.89
C VAL A 30 -12.37 -3.37 -14.43
N PRO A 31 -13.35 -4.26 -14.12
CA PRO A 31 -13.70 -4.54 -12.72
C PRO A 31 -12.55 -5.08 -11.88
N GLU A 32 -11.64 -5.84 -12.51
CA GLU A 32 -10.46 -6.37 -11.82
C GLU A 32 -9.41 -5.27 -11.58
N ILE A 33 -9.16 -4.43 -12.57
CA ILE A 33 -8.25 -3.28 -12.41
C ILE A 33 -8.77 -2.36 -11.28
N MET A 34 -10.07 -2.07 -11.28
CA MET A 34 -10.71 -1.24 -10.24
C MET A 34 -10.64 -1.85 -8.84
N LYS A 35 -10.67 -3.19 -8.73
CA LYS A 35 -10.45 -3.87 -7.45
C LYS A 35 -9.04 -3.60 -6.92
N TRP A 36 -8.02 -3.74 -7.76
CA TRP A 36 -6.63 -3.52 -7.35
C TRP A 36 -6.33 -2.04 -7.10
N ASP A 37 -6.94 -1.14 -7.87
CA ASP A 37 -6.88 0.30 -7.63
C ASP A 37 -7.43 0.68 -6.25
N ALA A 38 -8.60 0.13 -5.88
CA ALA A 38 -9.17 0.33 -4.55
C ALA A 38 -8.27 -0.21 -3.43
N GLU A 39 -7.68 -1.40 -3.61
CA GLU A 39 -6.73 -1.97 -2.64
C GLU A 39 -5.48 -1.09 -2.49
N VAL A 40 -4.92 -0.57 -3.58
CA VAL A 40 -3.79 0.38 -3.53
C VAL A 40 -4.19 1.63 -2.74
N ALA A 41 -5.36 2.21 -3.02
CA ALA A 41 -5.84 3.39 -2.31
C ALA A 41 -5.98 3.14 -0.79
N ASP A 42 -6.49 1.98 -0.38
CA ASP A 42 -6.59 1.59 1.03
C ASP A 42 -5.21 1.45 1.68
N ARG A 43 -4.27 0.77 1.01
CA ARG A 43 -2.90 0.60 1.52
C ARG A 43 -2.12 1.92 1.56
N THR A 44 -2.36 2.85 0.63
CA THR A 44 -1.78 4.19 0.70
C THR A 44 -2.19 4.91 1.98
N ARG A 45 -3.47 4.83 2.40
CA ARG A 45 -3.92 5.45 3.65
C ARG A 45 -3.25 4.85 4.88
N GLU A 46 -3.00 3.53 4.88
CA GLU A 46 -2.26 2.86 5.95
C GLU A 46 -0.80 3.33 6.02
N VAL A 47 -0.12 3.46 4.88
CA VAL A 47 1.25 3.98 4.80
C VAL A 47 1.32 5.42 5.30
N LEU A 48 0.40 6.28 4.90
CA LEU A 48 0.34 7.67 5.39
C LEU A 48 0.16 7.70 6.91
N SER A 49 -0.76 6.91 7.43
CA SER A 49 -0.99 6.80 8.88
C SER A 49 0.24 6.31 9.64
N LEU A 50 1.00 5.37 9.07
CA LEU A 50 2.27 4.91 9.64
C LEU A 50 3.31 6.05 9.68
N VAL A 51 3.45 6.81 8.60
CA VAL A 51 4.36 7.95 8.50
C VAL A 51 4.00 9.02 9.53
N ASP A 52 2.72 9.33 9.69
CA ASP A 52 2.27 10.31 10.68
C ASP A 52 2.59 9.84 12.10
N ARG A 53 2.34 8.56 12.44
CA ARG A 53 2.75 7.99 13.74
C ARG A 53 4.27 8.03 13.97
N LEU A 54 5.08 7.87 12.92
CA LEU A 54 6.54 7.98 13.03
C LEU A 54 7.00 9.42 13.23
N ARG A 55 6.37 10.38 12.54
CA ARG A 55 6.67 11.82 12.71
C ARG A 55 6.30 12.31 14.11
N SER A 56 5.14 11.94 14.62
CA SER A 56 4.72 12.34 15.98
C SER A 56 5.65 11.82 17.07
N ARG A 57 6.29 10.66 16.87
CA ARG A 57 7.33 10.13 17.78
C ARG A 57 8.65 10.90 17.74
N ARG A 58 8.90 11.67 16.69
CA ARG A 58 10.17 12.37 16.45
C ARG A 58 10.13 13.84 16.89
N ILE A 59 8.94 14.38 17.16
CA ILE A 59 8.70 15.76 17.62
C ILE A 59 8.29 15.78 19.11
N GLY A 60 8.35 14.63 19.78
CA GLY A 60 8.21 14.49 21.24
C GLY A 60 9.54 14.43 21.95
#